data_AF-L7V8X5-F1
#
_entry.id   AF-L7V8X5-F1
#
_cell.length_a   1.000
_cell.length_b   1.000
_cell.length_c   1.000
_cell.angle_alpha   90.00
_cell.angle_beta   90.00
_cell.angle_gamma   90.00
#
_symmetry.space_group_name_H-M   'P 1'
#
loop_
_entity.id
_entity.type
_entity.pdbx_description
1 polymer ?
#
loop_
_entity_poly.entity_id
_entity_poly.type
_entity_poly.pdbx_seq_one_letter_code
_entity_poly.pdbx_strand_id
1 'polypeptide(L)'
;MIDEPHRPLSRRRLFGIAMPVTGAIALSACTGSPGKPADAGASSSEQVTVTAPEDLMREHGVLKRILLIYREGIHRLQVGDPAPTQELNASAQIIRAFVENYHEALEERYVFPMLEQAGKFTDTTSVLRTQHQRGRGVTDRILAATAAAGSAPGQPGRDALVRDMTAFIRMYEPHEAREDTVIFPALRDVMPAGEFRDLAEVFEDEEHRQFGQAGFQGVVDQVADVEKALGIYELGQFTAS
;
A
#
# COMPACT_ATOMS: atom_id res chain seq x y z
N MET A 1 47.79 12.24 -30.91
CA MET A 1 48.02 11.68 -29.56
C MET A 1 46.67 11.13 -29.12
N ILE A 2 46.28 9.96 -29.65
CA ILE A 2 46.29 8.63 -28.99
C ILE A 2 45.41 8.68 -27.72
N ASP A 3 44.11 8.33 -27.80
CA ASP A 3 43.49 6.98 -27.56
C ASP A 3 43.14 6.82 -26.07
N GLU A 4 42.00 6.33 -25.56
CA GLU A 4 40.89 5.50 -26.07
C GLU A 4 39.69 5.64 -25.08
N PRO A 5 38.42 5.51 -25.49
CA PRO A 5 37.27 5.31 -24.59
C PRO A 5 36.95 3.81 -24.38
N HIS A 6 36.61 3.44 -23.14
CA HIS A 6 36.27 2.07 -22.74
C HIS A 6 35.09 1.47 -23.53
N ARG A 7 35.32 0.27 -24.10
CA ARG A 7 34.35 -0.56 -24.81
C ARG A 7 33.32 -1.23 -23.87
N PRO A 8 32.11 -1.54 -24.38
CA PRO A 8 31.10 -2.31 -23.66
C PRO A 8 31.37 -3.81 -23.74
N LEU A 9 31.09 -4.54 -22.65
CA LEU A 9 31.15 -6.00 -22.64
C LEU A 9 29.83 -6.58 -23.17
N SER A 10 29.93 -7.30 -24.29
CA SER A 10 28.89 -8.19 -24.80
C SER A 10 29.48 -9.54 -25.16
N ARG A 11 28.67 -10.57 -24.88
CA ARG A 11 28.54 -11.88 -25.54
C ARG A 11 29.25 -13.13 -24.98
N ARG A 12 28.37 -14.14 -24.82
CA ARG A 12 28.45 -15.58 -25.18
C ARG A 12 28.86 -16.54 -24.05
N ARG A 13 27.91 -17.38 -23.61
CA ARG A 13 27.58 -18.75 -24.11
C ARG A 13 28.65 -19.78 -23.75
N LEU A 14 28.31 -20.71 -22.85
CA LEU A 14 28.87 -22.05 -22.75
C LEU A 14 27.70 -23.02 -22.51
N PHE A 15 27.31 -23.78 -23.54
CA PHE A 15 27.72 -25.15 -23.86
C PHE A 15 26.79 -26.19 -23.21
N GLY A 16 25.82 -26.65 -24.02
CA GLY A 16 25.16 -27.93 -23.80
C GLY A 16 25.99 -29.05 -24.41
N ILE A 17 26.10 -30.17 -23.72
CA ILE A 17 26.47 -31.47 -24.27
C ILE A 17 25.57 -32.52 -23.59
N ALA A 18 24.82 -33.24 -24.41
CA ALA A 18 24.07 -34.43 -24.05
C ALA A 18 24.90 -35.68 -24.39
N MET A 19 24.72 -36.76 -23.61
CA MET A 19 25.12 -38.13 -23.95
C MET A 19 24.07 -39.08 -23.36
N PRO A 20 23.43 -39.95 -24.16
CA PRO A 20 22.69 -41.10 -23.65
C PRO A 20 23.58 -42.35 -23.68
N VAL A 21 23.51 -43.20 -22.65
CA VAL A 21 24.03 -44.58 -22.71
C VAL A 21 22.92 -45.52 -22.25
N THR A 22 22.60 -46.45 -23.13
CA THR A 22 21.59 -47.50 -22.96
C THR A 22 22.23 -48.77 -22.39
N GLY A 23 21.63 -49.32 -21.33
CA GLY A 23 21.40 -50.77 -21.17
C GLY A 23 22.49 -51.66 -20.56
N ALA A 24 22.20 -52.25 -19.39
CA ALA A 24 22.32 -53.70 -19.16
C ALA A 24 21.52 -54.13 -17.92
N ILE A 25 20.75 -55.21 -18.08
CA ILE A 25 19.92 -55.89 -17.08
C ILE A 25 20.79 -56.83 -16.24
N ALA A 26 20.61 -56.86 -14.93
CA ALA A 26 20.98 -57.99 -14.09
C ALA A 26 19.88 -58.27 -13.05
N LEU A 27 19.23 -59.42 -13.20
CA LEU A 27 18.32 -60.03 -12.22
C LEU A 27 19.14 -60.68 -11.10
N SER A 28 18.79 -60.39 -9.85
CA SER A 28 19.07 -61.29 -8.73
C SER A 28 17.97 -61.15 -7.67
N ALA A 29 17.51 -62.32 -7.22
CA ALA A 29 16.32 -62.52 -6.43
C ALA A 29 16.61 -62.61 -4.92
N CYS A 30 15.54 -62.39 -4.15
CA CYS A 30 15.31 -62.76 -2.74
C CYS A 30 16.01 -61.87 -1.68
N THR A 31 15.25 -61.11 -0.89
CA THR A 31 14.67 -61.54 0.41
C THR A 31 14.04 -60.35 1.15
N GLY A 32 12.86 -60.55 1.75
CA GLY A 32 12.43 -59.86 2.98
C GLY A 32 11.77 -58.48 2.85
N SER A 33 10.45 -58.43 3.06
CA SER A 33 9.75 -57.20 3.48
C SER A 33 10.24 -56.73 4.85
N PRO A 34 10.29 -55.41 5.05
CA PRO A 34 9.49 -54.82 6.11
C PRO A 34 8.66 -53.66 5.56
N GLY A 35 7.45 -53.48 6.11
CA GLY A 35 6.43 -52.55 5.64
C GLY A 35 6.95 -51.11 5.50
N LYS A 36 6.54 -50.47 4.41
CA LYS A 36 6.72 -49.02 4.22
C LYS A 36 5.58 -48.30 4.96
N PRO A 37 5.88 -47.34 5.85
CA PRO A 37 4.85 -46.53 6.47
C PRO A 37 4.17 -45.66 5.40
N ALA A 38 2.89 -45.40 5.60
CA ALA A 38 2.13 -44.42 4.84
C ALA A 38 2.85 -43.07 4.93
N ASP A 39 3.23 -42.52 3.78
CA ASP A 39 3.80 -41.18 3.67
C ASP A 39 2.66 -40.18 3.84
N ALA A 40 2.34 -39.90 5.11
CA ALA A 40 1.61 -38.71 5.50
C ALA A 40 2.62 -37.57 5.60
N GLY A 41 2.64 -36.70 4.59
CA GLY A 41 3.32 -35.41 4.70
C GLY A 41 4.10 -34.98 3.48
N ALA A 42 3.43 -34.28 2.58
CA ALA A 42 4.03 -33.10 1.98
C ALA A 42 2.93 -32.04 1.94
N SER A 43 3.06 -31.10 2.89
CA SER A 43 2.29 -29.88 3.01
C SER A 43 2.02 -29.27 1.64
N SER A 44 0.74 -29.06 1.32
CA SER A 44 0.38 -27.97 0.43
C SER A 44 1.16 -26.75 0.92
N SER A 45 2.01 -26.18 0.07
CA SER A 45 2.60 -24.88 0.31
C SER A 45 1.45 -23.92 0.61
N GLU A 46 1.21 -23.67 1.89
CA GLU A 46 0.37 -22.57 2.36
C GLU A 46 1.01 -21.35 1.71
N GLN A 47 0.36 -20.85 0.65
CA GLN A 47 0.74 -19.56 0.10
C GLN A 47 0.66 -18.60 1.28
N VAL A 48 1.74 -17.86 1.54
CA VAL A 48 1.74 -16.86 2.61
C VAL A 48 0.64 -15.87 2.26
N THR A 49 -0.50 -16.00 2.92
CA THR A 49 -1.62 -15.09 2.77
C THR A 49 -1.23 -13.76 3.38
N VAL A 50 -1.62 -12.68 2.70
CA VAL A 50 -1.40 -11.35 3.23
C VAL A 50 -2.22 -11.22 4.51
N THR A 51 -1.60 -10.73 5.57
CA THR A 51 -2.31 -10.58 6.85
C THR A 51 -3.05 -9.26 6.88
N ALA A 52 -4.15 -9.17 7.64
CA ALA A 52 -4.93 -7.94 7.77
C ALA A 52 -4.07 -6.70 8.13
N PRO A 53 -3.11 -6.75 9.08
CA PRO A 53 -2.15 -5.66 9.28
C PRO A 53 -1.28 -5.32 8.08
N GLU A 54 -0.85 -6.33 7.31
CA GLU A 54 -0.04 -6.09 6.12
C GLU A 54 -0.86 -5.38 5.03
N ASP A 55 -2.14 -5.71 4.86
CA ASP A 55 -3.04 -5.00 3.94
C ASP A 55 -3.23 -3.53 4.36
N LEU A 56 -3.55 -3.27 5.62
CA LEU A 56 -3.65 -1.90 6.14
C LEU A 56 -2.36 -1.10 5.94
N MET A 57 -1.19 -1.72 6.12
CA MET A 57 0.10 -1.08 5.87
C MET A 57 0.36 -0.80 4.37
N ARG A 58 -0.12 -1.67 3.46
CA ARG A 58 -0.07 -1.43 2.01
C ARG A 58 -0.97 -0.26 1.63
N GLU A 59 -2.14 -0.17 2.25
CA GLU A 59 -3.08 0.94 2.10
C GLU A 59 -2.49 2.27 2.60
N HIS A 60 -1.75 2.27 3.71
CA HIS A 60 -0.92 3.41 4.11
C HIS A 60 0.14 3.78 3.07
N GLY A 61 0.68 2.81 2.32
CA GLY A 61 1.53 3.07 1.16
C GLY A 61 0.86 3.93 0.09
N VAL A 62 -0.44 3.72 -0.16
CA VAL A 62 -1.25 4.56 -1.06
C VAL A 62 -1.43 5.96 -0.48
N LEU A 63 -1.78 6.07 0.81
CA LEU A 63 -1.90 7.34 1.50
C LEU A 63 -0.60 8.16 1.43
N LYS A 64 0.56 7.56 1.73
CA LYS A 64 1.89 8.20 1.64
C LYS A 64 2.15 8.81 0.27
N ARG A 65 1.80 8.10 -0.81
CA ARG A 65 1.91 8.61 -2.18
C ARG A 65 1.01 9.81 -2.44
N ILE A 66 -0.21 9.80 -1.90
CA ILE A 66 -1.10 10.97 -1.96
C ILE A 66 -0.55 12.16 -1.15
N LEU A 67 0.12 11.92 -0.02
CA LEU A 67 0.80 12.98 0.73
C LEU A 67 1.94 13.62 -0.09
N LEU A 68 2.64 12.86 -0.95
CA LEU A 68 3.61 13.41 -1.91
C LEU A 68 2.92 14.28 -2.97
N ILE A 69 1.78 13.84 -3.50
CA ILE A 69 0.96 14.63 -4.43
C ILE A 69 0.55 15.96 -3.79
N TYR A 70 0.10 15.96 -2.54
CA TYR A 70 -0.26 17.18 -1.82
C TYR A 70 0.94 18.11 -1.61
N ARG A 71 2.14 17.59 -1.33
CA ARG A 71 3.35 18.42 -1.26
C ARG A 71 3.69 19.09 -2.57
N GLU A 72 3.59 18.37 -3.68
CA GLU A 72 3.81 18.94 -5.01
C GLU A 72 2.76 20.01 -5.33
N GLY A 73 1.49 19.74 -5.01
CA GLY A 73 0.42 20.72 -5.13
C GLY A 73 0.68 21.98 -4.32
N ILE A 74 1.11 21.85 -3.05
CA ILE A 74 1.51 22.98 -2.20
C ILE A 74 2.64 23.77 -2.85
N HIS A 75 3.69 23.09 -3.34
CA HIS A 75 4.84 23.74 -3.96
C HIS A 75 4.42 24.62 -5.15
N ARG A 76 3.68 24.06 -6.11
CA ARG A 76 3.14 24.80 -7.27
C ARG A 76 2.25 25.96 -6.85
N LEU A 77 1.40 25.75 -5.85
CA LEU A 77 0.53 26.81 -5.35
C LEU A 77 1.32 27.99 -4.81
N GLN A 78 2.40 27.73 -4.07
CA GLN A 78 3.26 28.74 -3.43
C GLN A 78 4.17 29.49 -4.41
N VAL A 79 4.71 28.82 -5.44
CA VAL A 79 5.59 29.47 -6.44
C VAL A 79 4.82 30.18 -7.55
N GLY A 80 3.49 30.08 -7.55
CA GLY A 80 2.62 30.79 -8.49
C GLY A 80 2.34 30.05 -9.80
N ASP A 81 2.72 28.76 -9.89
CA ASP A 81 2.45 27.91 -11.05
C ASP A 81 0.95 27.71 -11.28
N PRO A 82 0.53 27.20 -12.45
CA PRO A 82 -0.85 26.74 -12.63
C PRO A 82 -1.26 25.76 -11.51
N ALA A 83 -2.39 26.03 -10.87
CA ALA A 83 -2.88 25.17 -9.79
C ALA A 83 -3.28 23.81 -10.38
N PRO A 84 -2.76 22.68 -9.87
CA PRO A 84 -3.09 21.34 -10.36
C PRO A 84 -4.45 20.88 -9.77
N THR A 85 -5.51 21.62 -10.03
CA THR A 85 -6.82 21.40 -9.36
C THR A 85 -7.43 20.05 -9.72
N GLN A 86 -7.21 19.56 -10.94
CA GLN A 86 -7.71 18.26 -11.38
C GLN A 86 -7.03 17.13 -10.60
N GLU A 87 -5.72 17.17 -10.49
CA GLU A 87 -4.91 16.18 -9.78
C GLU A 87 -5.23 16.19 -8.28
N LEU A 88 -5.33 17.38 -7.67
CA LEU A 88 -5.72 17.52 -6.27
C LEU A 88 -7.14 17.02 -6.00
N ASN A 89 -8.08 17.26 -6.93
CA ASN A 89 -9.44 16.73 -6.80
C ASN A 89 -9.43 15.20 -6.87
N ALA A 90 -8.75 14.61 -7.86
CA ALA A 90 -8.64 13.17 -8.02
C ALA A 90 -8.02 12.52 -6.77
N SER A 91 -6.94 13.08 -6.23
CA SER A 91 -6.36 12.62 -4.97
C SER A 91 -7.32 12.69 -3.79
N ALA A 92 -8.08 13.79 -3.64
CA ALA A 92 -9.06 13.91 -2.56
C ALA A 92 -10.24 12.93 -2.72
N GLN A 93 -10.62 12.58 -3.95
CA GLN A 93 -11.61 11.54 -4.20
C GLN A 93 -11.09 10.16 -3.79
N ILE A 94 -9.82 9.86 -4.08
CA ILE A 94 -9.18 8.60 -3.64
C ILE A 94 -9.13 8.55 -2.11
N ILE A 95 -8.73 9.63 -1.42
CA ILE A 95 -8.79 9.70 0.05
C ILE A 95 -10.20 9.40 0.56
N ARG A 96 -11.23 10.07 0.02
CA ARG A 96 -12.61 9.86 0.45
C ARG A 96 -13.05 8.40 0.28
N ALA A 97 -12.80 7.81 -0.88
CA ALA A 97 -13.28 6.47 -1.20
C ALA A 97 -12.47 5.38 -0.48
N PHE A 98 -11.14 5.45 -0.59
CA PHE A 98 -10.25 4.36 -0.21
C PHE A 98 -9.68 4.50 1.21
N VAL A 99 -9.27 5.71 1.60
CA VAL A 99 -8.70 5.91 2.94
C VAL A 99 -9.84 6.03 3.95
N GLU A 100 -10.76 6.97 3.77
CA GLU A 100 -11.75 7.32 4.79
C GLU A 100 -12.92 6.32 4.84
N ASN A 101 -13.51 5.98 3.70
CA ASN A 101 -14.71 5.13 3.66
C ASN A 101 -14.42 3.62 3.66
N TYR A 102 -13.15 3.23 3.50
CA TYR A 102 -12.72 1.84 3.46
C TYR A 102 -11.69 1.54 4.54
N HIS A 103 -10.45 2.00 4.39
CA HIS A 103 -9.35 1.69 5.31
C HIS A 103 -9.68 2.07 6.77
N GLU A 104 -9.97 3.34 7.03
CA GLU A 104 -10.32 3.83 8.38
C GLU A 104 -11.59 3.15 8.92
N ALA A 105 -12.52 2.78 8.03
CA ALA A 105 -13.74 2.07 8.41
C ALA A 105 -13.46 0.62 8.84
N LEU A 106 -12.48 -0.05 8.24
CA LEU A 106 -12.00 -1.36 8.67
C LEU A 106 -11.37 -1.27 10.06
N GLU A 107 -10.52 -0.27 10.28
CA GLU A 107 -9.89 -0.06 11.58
C GLU A 107 -10.90 0.22 12.69
N GLU A 108 -11.82 1.15 12.44
CA GLU A 108 -12.87 1.54 13.39
C GLU A 108 -13.79 0.37 13.75
N ARG A 109 -14.03 -0.54 12.80
CA ARG A 109 -14.95 -1.68 12.96
C ARG A 109 -14.28 -2.93 13.53
N TYR A 110 -13.05 -3.23 13.12
CA TYR A 110 -12.43 -4.53 13.38
C TYR A 110 -11.15 -4.45 14.22
N VAL A 111 -10.39 -3.34 14.15
CA VAL A 111 -9.09 -3.22 14.83
C VAL A 111 -9.24 -2.57 16.20
N PHE A 112 -9.74 -1.34 16.24
CA PHE A 112 -9.82 -0.56 17.48
C PHE A 112 -10.64 -1.25 18.57
N PRO A 113 -11.81 -1.89 18.27
CA PRO A 113 -12.59 -2.57 19.31
C PRO A 113 -11.84 -3.70 20.00
N MET A 114 -10.95 -4.42 19.30
CA MET A 114 -10.20 -5.53 19.88
C MET A 114 -9.18 -5.05 20.91
N LEU A 115 -8.49 -3.95 20.62
CA LEU A 115 -7.55 -3.34 21.56
C LEU A 115 -8.27 -2.77 22.79
N GLU A 116 -9.42 -2.13 22.57
CA GLU A 116 -10.23 -1.54 23.63
C GLU A 116 -10.81 -2.58 24.58
N GLN A 117 -11.31 -3.71 24.04
CA GLN A 117 -11.80 -4.83 24.84
C GLN A 117 -10.67 -5.47 25.67
N ALA A 118 -9.45 -5.47 25.16
CA ALA A 118 -8.26 -5.90 25.89
C ALA A 118 -7.71 -4.85 26.87
N GLY A 119 -8.35 -3.67 26.98
CA GLY A 119 -7.91 -2.57 27.85
C GLY A 119 -6.59 -1.92 27.42
N LYS A 120 -6.22 -2.03 26.14
CA LYS A 120 -4.98 -1.47 25.58
C LYS A 120 -5.28 -0.29 24.65
N PHE A 121 -4.43 0.74 24.72
CA PHE A 121 -4.41 1.88 23.78
C PHE A 121 -5.73 2.65 23.60
N THR A 122 -6.67 2.58 24.55
CA THR A 122 -8.00 3.23 24.48
C THR A 122 -7.92 4.73 24.20
N ASP A 123 -6.97 5.43 24.81
CA ASP A 123 -6.78 6.86 24.58
C ASP A 123 -6.25 7.13 23.16
N THR A 124 -5.40 6.23 22.63
CA THR A 124 -4.85 6.36 21.28
C THR A 124 -5.92 6.09 20.24
N THR A 125 -6.69 5.01 20.35
CA THR A 125 -7.79 4.70 19.42
C THR A 125 -8.88 5.77 19.44
N SER A 126 -9.12 6.43 20.58
CA SER A 126 -10.01 7.61 20.67
C SER A 126 -9.47 8.82 19.89
N VAL A 127 -8.17 9.08 19.98
CA VAL A 127 -7.51 10.14 19.21
C VAL A 127 -7.53 9.82 17.70
N LEU A 128 -7.25 8.58 17.30
CA LEU A 128 -7.27 8.16 15.90
C LEU A 128 -8.67 8.36 15.28
N ARG A 129 -9.74 7.92 15.94
CA ARG A 129 -11.12 8.21 15.48
C ARG A 129 -11.42 9.70 15.36
N THR A 130 -10.92 10.51 16.29
CA THR A 130 -11.05 11.97 16.19
C THR A 130 -10.31 12.48 14.96
N GLN A 131 -9.11 11.98 14.68
CA GLN A 131 -8.33 12.35 13.50
C GLN A 131 -9.02 11.92 12.20
N HIS A 132 -9.57 10.70 12.10
CA HIS A 132 -10.40 10.26 10.97
C HIS A 132 -11.54 11.25 10.68
N GLN A 133 -12.28 11.63 11.72
CA GLN A 133 -13.38 12.59 11.57
C GLN A 133 -12.89 13.97 11.11
N ARG A 134 -11.73 14.44 11.60
CA ARG A 134 -11.13 15.70 11.16
C ARG A 134 -10.61 15.61 9.73
N GLY A 135 -10.03 14.48 9.35
CA GLY A 135 -9.58 14.14 7.99
C GLY A 135 -10.70 14.30 6.99
N ARG A 136 -11.84 13.65 7.24
CA ARG A 136 -13.07 13.78 6.44
C ARG A 136 -13.45 15.24 6.19
N GLY A 137 -13.43 16.07 7.23
CA GLY A 137 -13.74 17.49 7.10
C GLY A 137 -12.71 18.30 6.29
N VAL A 138 -11.42 17.92 6.31
CA VAL A 138 -10.39 18.52 5.46
C VAL A 138 -10.58 18.10 4.00
N THR A 139 -10.82 16.82 3.77
CA THR A 139 -11.11 16.26 2.43
C THR A 139 -12.31 16.93 1.78
N ASP A 140 -13.40 17.19 2.52
CA ASP A 140 -14.56 17.92 2.01
C ASP A 140 -14.20 19.32 1.50
N ARG A 141 -13.32 20.04 2.22
CA ARG A 141 -12.89 21.38 1.81
C ARG A 141 -12.00 21.35 0.58
N ILE A 142 -11.09 20.38 0.47
CA ILE A 142 -10.24 20.21 -0.70
C ILE A 142 -11.09 19.85 -1.93
N LEU A 143 -12.05 18.92 -1.79
CA LEU A 143 -12.99 18.57 -2.86
C LEU A 143 -13.78 19.80 -3.33
N ALA A 144 -14.36 20.56 -2.40
CA ALA A 144 -15.13 21.75 -2.73
C ALA A 144 -14.28 22.82 -3.44
N ALA A 145 -13.03 23.02 -2.99
CA ALA A 145 -12.12 24.00 -3.57
C ALA A 145 -11.58 23.60 -4.95
N THR A 146 -11.66 22.32 -5.32
CA THR A 146 -11.12 21.77 -6.58
C THR A 146 -12.19 21.28 -7.55
N ALA A 147 -13.48 21.34 -7.21
CA ALA A 147 -14.59 20.83 -8.02
C ALA A 147 -14.80 21.56 -9.37
N ALA A 148 -14.42 22.84 -9.48
CA ALA A 148 -14.58 23.61 -10.71
C ALA A 148 -13.37 23.39 -11.64
N ALA A 149 -13.49 22.46 -12.58
CA ALA A 149 -12.48 22.26 -13.62
C ALA A 149 -12.28 23.57 -14.43
N GLY A 150 -11.03 24.02 -14.55
CA GLY A 150 -10.63 25.07 -15.50
C GLY A 150 -10.66 26.52 -15.01
N SER A 151 -11.08 26.82 -13.77
CA SER A 151 -10.87 28.14 -13.17
C SER A 151 -9.80 28.06 -12.10
N ALA A 152 -8.66 28.72 -12.34
CA ALA A 152 -7.62 28.82 -11.32
C ALA A 152 -8.19 29.55 -10.09
N PRO A 153 -8.05 28.99 -8.88
CA PRO A 153 -8.45 29.70 -7.68
C PRO A 153 -7.64 31.00 -7.57
N GLY A 154 -8.30 32.09 -7.22
CA GLY A 154 -7.62 33.33 -6.84
C GLY A 154 -6.75 33.11 -5.59
N GLN A 155 -5.88 34.07 -5.27
CA GLN A 155 -4.92 33.94 -4.16
C GLN A 155 -5.53 33.43 -2.84
N PRO A 156 -6.70 33.95 -2.37
CA PRO A 156 -7.32 33.43 -1.14
C PRO A 156 -7.66 31.94 -1.19
N GLY A 157 -8.06 31.43 -2.36
CA GLY A 157 -8.36 30.02 -2.58
C GLY A 157 -7.09 29.16 -2.61
N ARG A 158 -6.01 29.66 -3.21
CA ARG A 158 -4.69 29.01 -3.18
C ARG A 158 -4.18 28.87 -1.74
N ASP A 159 -4.26 29.95 -0.96
CA ASP A 159 -3.82 29.94 0.44
C ASP A 159 -4.66 28.97 1.30
N ALA A 160 -5.97 28.87 1.02
CA ALA A 160 -6.84 27.91 1.70
C ALA A 160 -6.45 26.46 1.39
N LEU A 161 -6.24 26.14 0.11
CA LEU A 161 -5.78 24.81 -0.33
C LEU A 161 -4.44 24.43 0.32
N VAL A 162 -3.47 25.36 0.32
CA VAL A 162 -2.17 25.14 0.98
C VAL A 162 -2.35 24.83 2.46
N ARG A 163 -3.19 25.59 3.18
CA ARG A 163 -3.44 25.34 4.61
C ARG A 163 -4.08 23.98 4.86
N ASP A 164 -5.08 23.61 4.07
CA ASP A 164 -5.80 22.35 4.25
C ASP A 164 -4.90 21.14 3.96
N MET A 165 -4.17 21.14 2.84
CA MET A 165 -3.21 20.07 2.52
C MET A 165 -2.08 19.99 3.55
N THR A 166 -1.55 21.12 4.01
CA THR A 166 -0.50 21.14 5.05
C THR A 166 -1.01 20.55 6.36
N ALA A 167 -2.24 20.90 6.76
CA ALA A 167 -2.86 20.37 7.97
C ALA A 167 -3.11 18.86 7.86
N PHE A 168 -3.56 18.39 6.69
CA PHE A 168 -3.77 16.97 6.41
C PHE A 168 -2.46 16.19 6.54
N ILE A 169 -1.40 16.62 5.83
CA ILE A 169 -0.07 15.99 5.91
C ILE A 169 0.42 15.94 7.36
N ARG A 170 0.39 17.08 8.06
CA ARG A 170 0.85 17.17 9.46
C ARG A 170 0.12 16.23 10.41
N MET A 171 -1.14 15.90 10.11
CA MET A 171 -1.94 14.98 10.91
C MET A 171 -1.67 13.53 10.53
N TYR A 172 -1.71 13.20 9.24
CA TYR A 172 -1.67 11.81 8.78
C TYR A 172 -0.29 11.16 8.85
N GLU A 173 0.81 11.93 8.75
CA GLU A 173 2.16 11.34 8.90
C GLU A 173 2.41 10.69 10.26
N PRO A 174 2.15 11.35 11.42
CA PRO A 174 2.28 10.69 12.71
C PRO A 174 1.13 9.70 13.00
N HIS A 175 -0.01 9.83 12.31
CA HIS A 175 -1.17 8.94 12.44
C HIS A 175 -0.82 7.54 11.92
N GLU A 176 -0.53 7.42 10.62
CA GLU A 176 -0.21 6.14 9.99
C GLU A 176 1.06 5.51 10.60
N ALA A 177 2.04 6.35 10.99
CA ALA A 177 3.24 5.87 11.66
C ALA A 177 2.93 5.25 13.03
N ARG A 178 1.94 5.78 13.77
CA ARG A 178 1.53 5.23 15.06
C ARG A 178 0.74 3.94 14.88
N GLU A 179 -0.10 3.86 13.86
CA GLU A 179 -0.82 2.65 13.52
C GLU A 179 0.13 1.52 13.14
N ASP A 180 1.01 1.77 12.15
CA ASP A 180 2.00 0.82 11.63
C ASP A 180 2.90 0.25 12.73
N THR A 181 3.31 1.08 13.71
CA THR A 181 4.37 0.71 14.67
C THR A 181 3.88 0.38 16.06
N VAL A 182 2.62 0.69 16.40
CA VAL A 182 2.07 0.47 17.75
C VAL A 182 0.74 -0.26 17.70
N ILE A 183 -0.24 0.23 16.93
CA ILE A 183 -1.60 -0.32 16.94
C ILE A 183 -1.65 -1.68 16.27
N PHE A 184 -1.14 -1.80 15.04
CA PHE A 184 -1.21 -3.06 14.31
C PHE A 184 -0.35 -4.17 14.93
N PRO A 185 0.88 -3.89 15.44
CA PRO A 185 1.62 -4.89 16.21
C PRO A 185 0.86 -5.34 17.47
N ALA A 186 0.21 -4.42 18.19
CA ALA A 186 -0.56 -4.76 19.38
C ALA A 186 -1.80 -5.61 19.08
N LEU A 187 -2.38 -5.50 17.87
CA LEU A 187 -3.50 -6.33 17.45
C LEU A 187 -3.14 -7.82 17.51
N ARG A 188 -1.93 -8.17 17.07
CA ARG A 188 -1.43 -9.57 17.10
C ARG A 188 -1.36 -10.14 18.51
N ASP A 189 -1.08 -9.30 19.51
CA ASP A 189 -0.93 -9.69 20.91
C ASP A 189 -2.27 -9.91 21.62
N VAL A 190 -3.36 -9.30 21.12
CA VAL A 190 -4.67 -9.35 21.76
C VAL A 190 -5.64 -10.31 21.08
N MET A 191 -5.39 -10.69 19.83
CA MET A 191 -6.25 -11.59 19.07
C MET A 191 -5.78 -13.05 19.09
N PRO A 192 -6.70 -14.02 19.25
CA PRO A 192 -6.41 -15.43 19.02
C PRO A 192 -5.90 -15.67 17.58
N ALA A 193 -4.98 -16.62 17.42
CA ALA A 193 -4.34 -16.86 16.12
C ALA A 193 -5.30 -17.29 14.99
N GLY A 194 -6.42 -17.95 15.33
CA GLY A 194 -7.47 -18.28 14.36
C GLY A 194 -8.17 -17.02 13.87
N GLU A 195 -8.75 -16.25 14.79
CA GLU A 195 -9.46 -15.00 14.49
C GLU A 195 -8.58 -13.98 13.76
N PHE A 196 -7.29 -13.91 14.09
CA PHE A 196 -6.33 -13.04 13.40
C PHE A 196 -6.11 -13.45 11.94
N ARG A 197 -6.15 -14.74 11.61
CA ARG A 197 -6.08 -15.21 10.22
C ARG A 197 -7.38 -14.93 9.47
N ASP A 198 -8.51 -15.23 10.10
CA ASP A 198 -9.84 -15.05 9.51
C ASP A 198 -10.14 -13.57 9.21
N LEU A 199 -9.50 -12.64 9.95
CA LEU A 199 -9.63 -11.21 9.70
C LEU A 199 -9.13 -10.78 8.31
N ALA A 200 -8.12 -11.46 7.75
CA ALA A 200 -7.64 -11.18 6.40
C ALA A 200 -8.72 -11.48 5.35
N GLU A 201 -9.43 -12.59 5.49
CA GLU A 201 -10.53 -12.96 4.58
C GLU A 201 -11.67 -11.92 4.64
N VAL A 202 -11.96 -11.40 5.83
CA VAL A 202 -12.95 -10.32 6.00
C VAL A 202 -12.53 -9.05 5.26
N PHE A 203 -11.25 -8.70 5.28
CA PHE A 203 -10.73 -7.51 4.60
C PHE A 203 -10.74 -7.67 3.08
N GLU A 204 -10.35 -8.85 2.58
CA GLU A 204 -10.44 -9.19 1.16
C GLU A 204 -11.89 -9.09 0.65
N ASP A 205 -12.86 -9.62 1.41
CA ASP A 205 -14.28 -9.54 1.06
C ASP A 205 -14.79 -8.08 1.03
N GLU A 206 -14.40 -7.26 2.02
CA GLU A 206 -14.75 -5.84 2.06
C GLU A 206 -14.09 -5.05 0.92
N GLU A 207 -12.84 -5.37 0.57
CA GLU A 207 -12.14 -4.79 -0.58
C GLU A 207 -12.90 -5.09 -1.86
N HIS A 208 -13.19 -6.37 -2.10
CA HIS A 208 -13.89 -6.81 -3.30
C HIS A 208 -15.28 -6.19 -3.39
N ARG A 209 -15.98 -6.07 -2.27
CA ARG A 209 -17.30 -5.43 -2.21
C ARG A 209 -17.25 -3.95 -2.59
N GLN A 210 -16.19 -3.24 -2.22
CA GLN A 210 -16.07 -1.80 -2.52
C GLN A 210 -15.46 -1.50 -3.88
N PHE A 211 -14.43 -2.24 -4.28
CA PHE A 211 -13.57 -1.92 -5.43
C PHE A 211 -13.61 -2.98 -6.55
N GLY A 212 -14.38 -4.07 -6.35
CA GLY A 212 -14.55 -5.13 -7.34
C GLY A 212 -13.27 -5.89 -7.63
N GLN A 213 -13.12 -6.34 -8.88
CA GLN A 213 -11.95 -7.13 -9.30
C GLN A 213 -10.65 -6.33 -9.35
N ALA A 214 -10.72 -5.01 -9.53
CA ALA A 214 -9.52 -4.17 -9.60
C ALA A 214 -8.89 -3.94 -8.22
N GLY A 215 -9.73 -3.87 -7.18
CA GLY A 215 -9.28 -3.87 -5.79
C GLY A 215 -8.27 -2.77 -5.47
N PHE A 216 -7.35 -3.10 -4.55
CA PHE A 216 -6.18 -2.33 -4.19
C PHE A 216 -5.36 -1.88 -5.41
N GLN A 217 -5.13 -2.78 -6.37
CA GLN A 217 -4.29 -2.48 -7.54
C GLN A 217 -4.90 -1.38 -8.42
N GLY A 218 -6.23 -1.37 -8.58
CA GLY A 218 -6.92 -0.31 -9.31
C GLY A 218 -6.71 1.07 -8.67
N VAL A 219 -6.66 1.13 -7.34
CA VAL A 219 -6.40 2.38 -6.61
C VAL A 219 -4.93 2.80 -6.75
N VAL A 220 -4.00 1.85 -6.66
CA VAL A 220 -2.56 2.09 -6.92
C VAL A 220 -2.33 2.68 -8.30
N ASP A 221 -3.04 2.19 -9.31
CA ASP A 221 -2.96 2.67 -10.69
C ASP A 221 -3.54 4.09 -10.82
N GLN A 222 -4.67 4.39 -10.16
CA GLN A 222 -5.22 5.75 -10.12
C GLN A 222 -4.24 6.76 -9.51
N VAL A 223 -3.59 6.40 -8.39
CA VAL A 223 -2.56 7.26 -7.78
C VAL A 223 -1.35 7.43 -8.71
N ALA A 224 -0.92 6.35 -9.39
CA ALA A 224 0.17 6.42 -10.35
C ALA A 224 -0.13 7.38 -11.51
N ASP A 225 -1.37 7.42 -11.98
CA ASP A 225 -1.76 8.34 -13.05
C ASP A 225 -1.75 9.80 -12.60
N VAL A 226 -2.14 10.08 -11.36
CA VAL A 226 -2.00 11.43 -10.78
C VAL A 226 -0.53 11.84 -10.64
N GLU A 227 0.33 10.93 -10.16
CA GLU A 227 1.78 11.19 -10.06
C GLU A 227 2.40 11.46 -11.44
N LYS A 228 2.03 10.71 -12.48
CA LYS A 228 2.50 10.94 -13.86
C LYS A 228 2.04 12.29 -14.39
N ALA A 229 0.79 12.68 -14.15
CA ALA A 229 0.25 13.97 -14.56
C ALA A 229 1.00 15.15 -13.90
N LEU A 230 1.41 14.96 -12.64
CA LEU A 230 2.25 15.92 -11.93
C LEU A 230 3.74 15.80 -12.26
N GLY A 231 4.18 14.79 -13.02
CA GLY A 231 5.60 14.57 -13.28
C GLY A 231 6.38 14.21 -12.01
N ILE A 232 5.72 13.57 -11.04
CA ILE A 232 6.33 13.08 -9.79
C ILE A 232 6.35 11.54 -9.68
N TYR A 233 6.14 10.82 -10.78
CA TYR A 233 6.07 9.35 -10.77
C TYR A 233 7.44 8.66 -10.68
N GLU A 234 8.48 9.23 -11.30
CA GLU A 234 9.77 8.55 -11.45
C GLU A 234 10.56 8.58 -10.14
N LEU A 235 10.77 7.41 -9.51
CA LEU A 235 11.47 7.31 -8.22
C LEU A 235 12.85 7.99 -8.23
N GLY A 236 13.56 7.92 -9.36
CA GLY A 236 14.91 8.49 -9.51
C GLY A 236 15.00 10.00 -9.23
N GLN A 237 13.92 10.76 -9.41
CA GLN A 237 13.91 12.21 -9.19
C GLN A 237 14.06 12.60 -7.70
N PHE A 238 13.79 11.67 -6.77
CA PHE A 238 13.92 11.88 -5.33
C PHE A 238 15.28 11.41 -4.79
N THR A 239 16.20 11.00 -5.66
CA THR A 239 17.56 10.58 -5.25
C THR A 239 18.32 11.79 -4.73
N ALA A 240 18.79 11.72 -3.49
CA ALA A 240 19.64 12.77 -2.91
C ALA A 240 20.94 12.91 -3.73
N SER A 241 21.34 14.15 -3.99
CA SER A 241 22.59 14.50 -4.67
C SER A 241 23.83 14.20 -3.82
#